data_AF-A0A6B3I4T4-F1
#
_entry.id   AF-A0A6B3I4T4-F1
#
_cell.length_a   1.000
_cell.length_b   1.000
_cell.length_c   1.000
_cell.angle_alpha   90.00
_cell.angle_beta   90.00
_cell.angle_gamma   90.00
#
_symmetry.space_group_name_H-M   'P 1'
#
loop_
_entity.id
_entity.type
_entity.pdbx_description
1 polymer ?
#
loop_
_entity_poly.entity_id
_entity_poly.type
_entity_poly.pdbx_seq_one_letter_code
_entity_poly.pdbx_strand_id
1 'polypeptide(L)'
;IIIDEAHERSLNIDFLLGYLARLLPKRPDLKVVITSATIDPERFARHFGEAPIVEVSGRTYPVEVRYRPLLEDDSEDSDRDQITAICDAVDELSHEAPGDVLVFLSGEREIRD
;
A
#
# COMPACT_ATOMS: atom_id res chain seq x y z
N ILE A 1 -13.12 -6.55 -17.77
CA ILE A 1 -12.72 -5.40 -16.93
C ILE A 1 -11.85 -5.94 -15.82
N ILE A 2 -10.73 -5.27 -15.54
CA ILE A 2 -9.87 -5.60 -14.40
C ILE A 2 -9.96 -4.40 -13.46
N ILE A 3 -10.33 -4.66 -12.21
CA ILE A 3 -10.30 -3.66 -11.12
C ILE A 3 -9.06 -3.98 -10.31
N ASP A 4 -8.06 -3.12 -10.42
CA ASP A 4 -6.80 -3.26 -9.71
C ASP A 4 -6.77 -2.48 -8.39
N GLU A 5 -5.90 -2.90 -7.48
CA GLU A 5 -5.71 -2.29 -6.17
C GLU A 5 -7.02 -2.03 -5.40
N ALA A 6 -7.91 -3.02 -5.42
CA ALA A 6 -9.23 -2.91 -4.81
C ALA A 6 -9.19 -2.67 -3.27
N HIS A 7 -8.02 -2.75 -2.64
CA HIS A 7 -7.81 -2.39 -1.24
C HIS A 7 -7.71 -0.88 -0.99
N GLU A 8 -7.48 -0.04 -2.00
CA GLU A 8 -7.43 1.41 -1.83
C GLU A 8 -8.78 2.03 -1.41
N ARG A 9 -9.88 1.27 -1.54
CA ARG A 9 -11.24 1.66 -1.08
C ARG A 9 -11.67 3.06 -1.50
N SER A 10 -11.24 3.50 -2.68
CA SER A 10 -11.70 4.79 -3.22
C SER A 10 -13.20 4.74 -3.53
N LEU A 11 -13.85 5.91 -3.48
CA LEU A 11 -15.27 6.06 -3.84
C LEU A 11 -15.57 5.46 -5.22
N ASN A 12 -14.65 5.66 -6.17
CA ASN A 12 -14.78 5.16 -7.52
C ASN A 12 -14.75 3.63 -7.58
N ILE A 13 -13.82 3.00 -6.84
CA ILE A 13 -13.72 1.54 -6.77
C ILE A 13 -15.00 0.96 -6.15
N ASP A 14 -15.44 1.46 -5.00
CA ASP A 14 -16.63 0.94 -4.32
C ASP A 14 -17.90 1.14 -5.18
N PHE A 15 -18.03 2.29 -5.84
CA PHE A 15 -19.11 2.54 -6.81
C PHE A 15 -19.08 1.55 -7.97
N LEU A 16 -17.91 1.34 -8.58
CA LEU A 16 -17.74 0.41 -9.70
C LEU A 16 -18.08 -1.02 -9.28
N LEU A 17 -17.61 -1.48 -8.13
CA LEU A 17 -17.88 -2.82 -7.62
C LEU A 17 -19.39 -3.04 -7.42
N GLY A 18 -20.07 -2.09 -6.77
CA GLY A 18 -21.52 -2.16 -6.57
C GLY A 18 -22.31 -2.13 -7.88
N TYR A 19 -21.85 -1.34 -8.87
CA TYR A 19 -22.47 -1.31 -10.20
C TYR A 19 -22.25 -2.61 -10.99
N LEU A 20 -21.02 -3.12 -10.99
CA LEU A 20 -20.63 -4.34 -11.70
C LEU A 20 -21.36 -5.57 -11.14
N ALA A 21 -21.50 -5.68 -9.82
CA ALA A 21 -22.27 -6.76 -9.18
C ALA A 21 -23.72 -6.83 -9.72
N ARG A 22 -24.32 -5.67 -10.03
CA ARG A 22 -25.67 -5.59 -10.61
C ARG A 22 -25.70 -5.80 -12.13
N LEU A 23 -24.60 -5.50 -12.82
CA LEU A 23 -24.52 -5.59 -14.28
C LEU A 23 -24.20 -7.00 -14.77
N LEU A 24 -23.34 -7.74 -14.05
CA LEU A 24 -22.87 -9.07 -14.44
C LEU A 24 -24.00 -10.05 -14.78
N PRO A 25 -25.09 -10.16 -13.99
CA PRO A 25 -26.21 -11.04 -14.34
C PRO A 25 -26.93 -10.64 -15.63
N LYS A 26 -26.89 -9.36 -16.02
CA LYS A 26 -27.53 -8.82 -17.25
C LYS A 26 -26.61 -8.90 -18.47
N ARG A 27 -25.30 -9.09 -18.26
CA ARG A 27 -24.25 -9.11 -19.28
C ARG A 27 -23.35 -10.33 -19.07
N PRO A 28 -23.82 -11.54 -19.43
CA PRO A 28 -23.07 -12.77 -19.21
C PRO A 28 -21.76 -12.86 -20.04
N ASP A 29 -21.67 -12.05 -21.10
CA ASP A 29 -20.48 -11.84 -21.93
C ASP A 29 -19.41 -11.01 -21.21
N LEU A 30 -19.79 -10.19 -20.23
CA LEU A 30 -18.87 -9.37 -19.45
C LEU A 30 -18.14 -10.23 -18.41
N LYS A 31 -16.81 -10.12 -18.38
CA LYS A 31 -15.94 -10.71 -17.36
C LYS A 31 -15.28 -9.63 -16.52
N VAL A 32 -15.21 -9.87 -15.21
CA VAL A 32 -14.58 -8.99 -14.23
C VAL A 32 -13.51 -9.79 -13.48
N VAL A 33 -12.32 -9.21 -13.36
CA VAL A 33 -11.24 -9.68 -12.49
C VAL A 33 -10.98 -8.58 -11.46
N ILE A 34 -10.83 -8.96 -10.20
CA ILE A 34 -10.55 -8.03 -9.09
C ILE A 34 -9.21 -8.45 -8.50
N THR A 35 -8.24 -7.55 -8.49
CA THR A 35 -6.90 -7.78 -7.94
C THR A 35 -6.67 -6.87 -6.73
N SER A 36 -5.93 -7.39 -5.75
CA SER A 36 -5.56 -6.67 -4.53
C SER A 36 -4.48 -7.41 -3.74
N ALA A 37 -3.60 -6.68 -3.07
CA ALA A 37 -2.55 -7.23 -2.21
C ALA A 37 -2.97 -7.47 -0.74
N THR A 38 -3.94 -6.71 -0.22
CA THR A 38 -4.20 -6.65 1.24
C THR A 38 -5.67 -6.83 1.63
N ILE A 39 -6.52 -7.28 0.69
CA ILE A 39 -7.96 -7.38 0.92
C ILE A 39 -8.37 -8.69 1.58
N ASP A 40 -9.58 -8.72 2.16
CA ASP A 40 -10.28 -9.94 2.53
C ASP A 40 -10.96 -10.53 1.26
N PRO A 41 -10.37 -11.56 0.60
CA PRO A 41 -10.88 -12.08 -0.66
C PRO A 41 -12.22 -12.80 -0.48
N GLU A 42 -12.46 -13.39 0.70
CA GLU A 42 -13.67 -14.13 1.05
C GLU A 42 -14.91 -13.22 1.04
N ARG A 43 -14.77 -12.00 1.57
CA ARG A 43 -15.87 -11.01 1.53
C ARG A 43 -16.26 -10.63 0.11
N PHE A 44 -15.29 -10.54 -0.80
CA PHE A 44 -15.53 -10.22 -2.20
C PHE A 44 -16.12 -11.41 -2.96
N ALA A 45 -15.59 -12.61 -2.75
CA ALA A 45 -16.12 -13.83 -3.33
C ALA A 45 -17.62 -13.97 -3.04
N ARG A 46 -18.03 -13.81 -1.77
CA ARG A 46 -19.45 -13.81 -1.38
C ARG A 46 -20.27 -12.72 -2.06
N HIS A 47 -19.75 -11.50 -2.16
CA HIS A 47 -20.44 -10.39 -2.82
C HIS A 47 -20.69 -10.65 -4.32
N PHE A 48 -19.77 -11.35 -4.98
CA PHE A 48 -19.84 -11.70 -6.40
C PHE A 48 -20.35 -13.12 -6.65
N GLY A 49 -21.09 -13.71 -5.71
CA GLY A 49 -21.79 -14.99 -5.88
C GLY A 49 -20.88 -16.20 -5.80
N GLU A 50 -20.07 -16.27 -4.72
CA GLU A 50 -19.07 -17.32 -4.50
C GLU A 50 -18.03 -17.38 -5.62
N ALA A 51 -17.56 -16.21 -6.06
CA ALA A 51 -16.56 -16.11 -7.11
C ALA A 51 -15.26 -16.82 -6.71
N PRO A 52 -14.59 -17.53 -7.66
CA PRO A 52 -13.36 -18.26 -7.36
C PRO A 52 -12.25 -17.29 -6.94
N ILE A 53 -11.55 -17.66 -5.87
CA ILE A 53 -10.38 -16.94 -5.35
C ILE A 53 -9.12 -17.58 -5.92
N VAL A 54 -8.21 -16.75 -6.42
CA VAL A 54 -6.88 -17.18 -6.87
C VAL A 54 -5.84 -16.43 -6.04
N GLU A 55 -5.05 -17.17 -5.28
CA GLU A 55 -3.95 -16.61 -4.50
C GLU A 55 -2.63 -16.82 -5.23
N VAL A 56 -1.87 -15.73 -5.38
CA VAL A 56 -0.51 -15.77 -5.92
C VAL A 56 0.43 -15.42 -4.78
N SER A 57 1.18 -16.40 -4.29
CA SER A 57 2.22 -16.15 -3.29
C SER A 57 3.39 -15.41 -3.94
N GLY A 58 3.59 -14.17 -3.53
CA GLY A 58 4.82 -13.44 -3.84
C GLY A 58 6.01 -14.08 -3.14
N ARG A 59 7.19 -13.98 -3.75
CA ARG A 59 8.44 -14.26 -3.04
C ARG A 59 8.78 -13.03 -2.21
N THR A 60 8.74 -13.17 -0.90
CA THR A 60 9.29 -12.16 0.01
C THR A 60 10.76 -12.47 0.27
N TYR A 61 11.54 -11.42 0.46
CA TYR A 61 12.88 -11.50 1.03
C TYR A 61 12.82 -10.99 2.47
N PRO A 62 13.68 -11.47 3.38
CA PRO A 62 13.70 -10.96 4.75
C PRO A 62 13.98 -9.46 4.75
N VAL A 63 13.22 -8.72 5.56
CA VAL A 63 13.39 -7.28 5.77
C VAL A 63 13.75 -7.06 7.24
N GLU A 64 14.91 -6.45 7.49
CA GLU A 64 15.30 -6.00 8.83
C GLU A 64 14.57 -4.69 9.15
N VAL A 65 13.98 -4.61 10.35
CA VAL A 65 13.26 -3.42 10.81
C VAL A 65 14.04 -2.76 11.94
N ARG A 66 14.48 -1.52 11.74
CA ARG A 66 15.13 -0.68 12.74
C ARG A 66 14.17 0.44 13.17
N TYR A 67 13.96 0.63 14.47
CA TYR A 67 13.13 1.70 15.02
C TYR A 67 14.00 2.78 15.65
N ARG A 68 13.75 4.04 15.28
CA ARG A 68 14.42 5.22 15.84
C ARG A 68 13.36 6.28 16.18
N PRO A 69 13.17 6.61 17.47
CA PRO A 69 12.33 7.73 17.88
C PRO A 69 12.83 9.06 17.29
N LEU A 70 11.92 9.95 16.91
CA LEU A 70 12.28 11.29 16.43
C LEU A 70 12.73 12.22 17.57
N LEU A 71 12.09 12.08 18.73
CA LEU A 71 12.41 12.78 19.97
C LEU A 71 12.94 11.75 20.97
N GLU A 72 14.09 12.01 21.60
CA GLU A 72 14.49 11.26 22.80
C GLU A 72 13.84 11.92 24.02
N ASP A 73 13.29 11.10 24.94
CA ASP A 73 12.53 11.60 26.10
C ASP A 73 13.35 12.51 27.05
N ASP A 74 14.68 12.58 26.89
CA ASP A 74 15.62 13.33 27.73
C ASP A 74 16.62 14.23 26.95
N SER A 75 16.46 14.43 25.63
CA SER A 75 17.39 15.27 24.86
C SER A 75 16.94 16.73 24.78
N GLU A 76 17.83 17.68 25.10
CA GLU A 76 17.61 19.14 24.91
C GLU A 76 17.48 19.54 23.42
N ASP A 77 17.72 18.63 22.49
CA ASP A 77 17.52 18.80 21.04
C ASP A 77 16.03 18.65 20.66
N SER A 78 15.18 19.55 21.17
CA SER A 78 13.76 19.64 20.81
C SER A 78 13.49 20.00 19.35
N ASP A 79 14.54 20.25 18.57
CA ASP A 79 14.49 20.89 17.26
C ASP A 79 14.78 19.91 16.11
N ARG A 80 14.95 18.61 16.38
CA ARG A 80 15.16 17.62 15.31
C ARG A 80 13.90 17.48 14.46
N ASP A 81 13.93 18.08 13.28
CA ASP A 81 12.85 17.96 12.30
C ASP A 81 12.89 16.62 11.55
N GLN A 82 11.76 16.28 10.93
CA GLN A 82 11.57 15.02 10.21
C GLN A 82 12.57 14.86 9.06
N ILE A 83 12.91 15.96 8.37
CA ILE A 83 13.82 15.95 7.22
C ILE A 83 15.23 15.56 7.69
N THR A 84 15.71 16.17 8.76
CA THR A 84 17.02 15.86 9.35
C THR A 84 17.08 14.39 9.78
N ALA A 85 16.05 13.89 10.44
CA ALA A 85 16.00 12.48 10.86
C ALA A 85 16.01 11.50 9.68
N ILE A 86 15.35 11.85 8.56
CA ILE A 86 15.39 11.06 7.32
C ILE A 86 16.80 11.09 6.72
N CYS A 87 17.43 12.27 6.59
CA CYS A 87 18.80 12.39 6.08
C CYS A 87 19.79 11.54 6.89
N ASP A 88 19.73 11.62 8.22
CA ASP A 88 20.59 10.82 9.10
C ASP A 88 20.38 9.31 8.91
N ALA A 89 19.13 8.87 8.71
CA ALA A 89 18.82 7.47 8.43
C ALA A 89 19.36 7.03 7.05
N VAL A 90 19.27 7.89 6.03
CA VAL A 90 19.82 7.60 4.70
C VAL A 90 21.34 7.55 4.72
N ASP A 91 21.99 8.47 5.44
CA ASP A 91 23.44 8.48 5.62
C ASP A 91 23.92 7.22 6.35
N GLU A 92 23.22 6.77 7.39
CA GLU A 92 23.48 5.48 8.03
C GLU A 92 23.36 4.31 7.03
N LEU A 93 22.24 4.24 6.30
CA LEU A 93 21.99 3.18 5.32
C LEU A 93 22.99 3.18 4.16
N SER A 94 23.62 4.31 3.86
CA SER A 94 24.66 4.39 2.81
C SER A 94 25.90 3.55 3.13
N HIS A 95 26.07 3.13 4.38
CA HIS A 95 27.15 2.24 4.82
C HIS A 95 26.82 0.75 4.64
N GLU A 96 25.56 0.41 4.32
CA GLU A 96 25.13 -0.96 4.02
C GLU A 96 25.46 -1.36 2.58
N ALA A 97 25.06 -2.57 2.17
CA ALA A 97 25.27 -3.04 0.80
C ALA A 97 24.57 -2.12 -0.24
N PRO A 98 25.11 -2.00 -1.48
CA PRO A 98 24.54 -1.13 -2.50
C PRO A 98 23.06 -1.44 -2.79
N GLY A 99 22.23 -0.40 -2.84
CA GLY A 99 20.80 -0.48 -3.16
C GLY A 99 20.16 0.91 -3.27
N ASP A 100 18.98 0.96 -3.87
CA ASP A 100 18.18 2.17 -3.94
C ASP A 100 17.44 2.42 -2.62
N VAL A 101 17.16 3.70 -2.32
CA VAL A 101 16.40 4.11 -1.14
C VAL A 101 15.05 4.68 -1.56
N LEU A 102 13.97 4.18 -0.95
CA LEU A 102 12.61 4.71 -1.09
C LEU A 102 12.20 5.38 0.22
N VAL A 103 11.98 6.70 0.17
CA VAL A 103 11.49 7.50 1.30
C VAL A 103 10.01 7.80 1.11
N PHE A 104 9.20 7.60 2.15
CA PHE A 104 7.78 7.97 2.16
C PHE A 104 7.58 9.28 2.92
N LEU A 105 7.09 10.30 2.21
CA LEU A 105 6.73 11.62 2.76
C LEU A 105 5.23 11.90 2.52
N SER A 106 4.65 12.82 3.29
CA SER A 106 3.20 13.04 3.32
C SER A 106 2.69 13.88 2.15
N GLY A 107 3.56 14.61 1.43
CA GLY A 107 3.14 15.42 0.29
C GLY A 107 4.26 16.05 -0.53
N GLU A 108 3.87 16.64 -1.66
CA GLU A 108 4.80 17.25 -2.63
C GLU A 108 5.68 18.35 -2.02
N ARG A 109 5.12 19.15 -1.11
CA ARG A 109 5.86 20.22 -0.46
C ARG A 109 7.03 19.68 0.37
N GLU A 110 6.78 18.65 1.18
CA GLU A 110 7.82 17.99 1.99
C GLU A 110 8.90 17.32 1.14
N ILE A 111 8.58 16.93 -0.10
CA ILE A 111 9.53 16.31 -1.03
C ILE A 111 10.44 17.37 -1.68
N ARG A 112 9.94 18.60 -1.85
CA ARG A 112 10.63 19.66 -2.62
C ARG A 112 11.40 20.65 -1.77
N ASP A 113 10.91 20.95 -0.57
CA ASP A 113 11.56 21.83 0.41
C ASP A 113 12.77 21.12 1.03
#